data_AF-A0A315ZTG9-F1
#
_entry.id   AF-A0A315ZTG9-F1
#
_cell.length_a   1.000
_cell.length_b   1.000
_cell.length_c   1.000
_cell.angle_alpha   90.00
_cell.angle_beta   90.00
_cell.angle_gamma   90.00
#
_symmetry.space_group_name_H-M   'P 1'
#
loop_
_entity.id
_entity.type
_entity.pdbx_description
1 polymer ?
#
loop_
_entity_poly.entity_id
_entity_poly.type
_entity_poly.pdbx_seq_one_letter_code
_entity_poly.pdbx_strand_id
1 'polypeptide(L)'
;MVERGGAGGAASVPWQHLFRGGHDADVILRGDDGAEVELRLAGYQFPDATVDDDGDEWDANWLLVAGRVRTARGTEWSFVDPALTTWEVAEVADWWERAGRGQVAPATAWEDDDGGGDEADGDSVPFWWDVLQDRGWLVFLEPCLSLGVGPDAARGGDEASAVEPGKFRILVGLGAEWAPPPFPEQAHDWCCVELRLTQQQLYRAAADLREELATYPRR
;
A
#
# COMPACT_ATOMS: atom_id res chain seq x y z
N MET A 1 19.88 33.79 13.91
CA MET A 1 19.56 32.63 14.76
C MET A 1 18.04 32.57 14.80
N VAL A 2 17.44 31.92 13.81
CA VAL A 2 15.99 31.84 13.63
C VAL A 2 15.59 30.43 14.04
N GLU A 3 14.82 30.33 15.11
CA GLU A 3 14.27 29.08 15.60
C GLU A 3 13.29 28.53 14.54
N ARG A 4 13.55 27.31 14.08
CA ARG A 4 12.62 26.56 13.24
C ARG A 4 11.49 26.06 14.14
N GLY A 5 10.27 26.50 13.84
CA GLY A 5 9.04 26.10 14.50
C GLY A 5 8.85 24.58 14.44
N GLY A 6 8.47 24.01 15.58
CA GLY A 6 8.27 22.58 15.75
C GLY A 6 7.12 22.04 14.90
N ALA A 7 7.35 20.86 14.34
CA ALA A 7 6.31 20.01 13.79
C ALA A 7 5.25 19.75 14.89
N GLY A 8 4.00 20.07 14.59
CA GLY A 8 2.86 19.74 15.43
C GLY A 8 2.78 18.22 15.55
N GLY A 9 2.97 17.70 16.77
CA GLY A 9 2.82 16.29 17.06
C GLY A 9 1.38 15.86 16.82
N ALA A 10 1.16 15.06 15.79
CA ALA A 10 -0.04 14.24 15.70
C ALA A 10 -0.14 13.41 16.99
N ALA A 11 -1.23 13.57 17.74
CA ALA A 11 -1.46 12.80 18.94
C ALA A 11 -1.46 11.30 18.57
N SER A 12 -0.52 10.53 19.13
CA SER A 12 -0.43 9.09 18.89
C SER A 12 -1.66 8.39 19.46
N VAL A 13 -2.66 8.16 18.62
CA VAL A 13 -3.72 7.21 18.94
C VAL A 13 -3.04 5.85 19.08
N PRO A 14 -3.14 5.15 20.23
CA PRO A 14 -2.51 3.85 20.37
C PRO A 14 -3.16 2.92 19.34
N TRP A 15 -2.38 2.39 18.40
CA TRP A 15 -2.81 1.50 17.30
C TRP A 15 -3.74 0.37 17.75
N GLN A 16 -3.58 -0.08 19.00
CA GLN A 16 -4.48 -1.03 19.67
C GLN A 16 -5.95 -0.61 19.65
N HIS A 17 -6.27 0.68 19.54
CA HIS A 17 -7.63 1.21 19.40
C HIS A 17 -8.12 1.26 17.94
N LEU A 18 -7.20 1.32 16.97
CA LEU A 18 -7.52 1.25 15.54
C LEU A 18 -7.83 -0.19 15.09
N PHE A 19 -7.28 -1.17 15.80
CA PHE A 19 -7.50 -2.61 15.53
C PHE A 19 -8.28 -3.32 16.66
N ARG A 20 -8.99 -2.58 17.52
CA ARG A 20 -9.78 -3.18 18.61
C ARG A 20 -11.15 -3.62 18.13
N GLY A 21 -11.25 -4.91 17.84
CA GLY A 21 -12.45 -5.72 18.03
C GLY A 21 -13.59 -5.50 17.03
N GLY A 22 -13.63 -6.34 16.00
CA GLY A 22 -14.88 -6.82 15.43
C GLY A 22 -15.66 -5.80 14.59
N HIS A 23 -14.98 -5.01 13.78
CA HIS A 23 -15.62 -4.60 12.53
C HIS A 23 -15.49 -5.78 11.56
N ASP A 24 -16.59 -6.19 10.94
CA ASP A 24 -16.62 -7.35 10.02
C ASP A 24 -15.78 -7.14 8.73
N ALA A 25 -15.15 -5.97 8.54
CA ALA A 25 -14.57 -5.50 7.28
C ALA A 25 -13.07 -5.15 7.35
N ASP A 26 -12.29 -5.74 8.27
CA ASP A 26 -10.83 -5.57 8.23
C ASP A 26 -10.28 -6.20 6.93
N VAL A 27 -9.52 -5.42 6.15
CA VAL A 27 -8.94 -5.89 4.88
C VAL A 27 -7.68 -6.70 5.17
N ILE A 28 -7.83 -8.03 5.19
CA ILE A 28 -6.74 -8.94 5.54
C ILE A 28 -6.23 -9.71 4.32
N LEU A 29 -4.95 -9.52 4.00
CA LEU A 29 -4.20 -10.32 3.04
C LEU A 29 -3.27 -11.27 3.81
N ARG A 30 -3.56 -12.58 3.81
CA ARG A 30 -2.78 -13.59 4.54
C ARG A 30 -2.22 -14.64 3.58
N GLY A 31 -0.89 -14.77 3.55
CA GLY A 31 -0.17 -15.80 2.82
C GLY A 31 -0.16 -17.14 3.53
N ASP A 32 0.07 -18.21 2.76
CA ASP A 32 0.15 -19.60 3.27
C ASP A 32 1.32 -19.85 4.22
N ASP A 33 2.39 -19.06 4.11
CA ASP A 33 3.58 -19.10 4.97
C ASP A 33 3.39 -18.31 6.28
N GLY A 34 2.18 -17.76 6.47
CA GLY A 34 1.83 -16.93 7.59
C GLY A 34 2.23 -15.47 7.42
N ALA A 35 2.80 -14.99 6.31
CA ALA A 35 2.89 -13.54 6.11
C ALA A 35 1.48 -12.92 6.06
N GLU A 36 1.34 -11.69 6.56
CA GLU A 36 0.04 -11.02 6.69
C GLU A 36 0.20 -9.51 6.62
N VAL A 37 -0.70 -8.89 5.88
CA VAL A 37 -0.90 -7.44 5.84
C VAL A 37 -2.39 -7.19 6.09
N GLU A 38 -2.68 -6.45 7.14
CA GLU A 38 -4.00 -5.95 7.48
C GLU A 38 -4.01 -4.44 7.25
N LEU A 39 -4.98 -3.94 6.49
CA LEU A 39 -5.15 -2.53 6.19
C LEU A 39 -6.52 -2.05 6.66
N ARG A 40 -6.57 -0.79 7.08
CA ARG A 40 -7.79 -0.11 7.54
C ARG A 40 -7.74 1.37 7.19
N LEU A 41 -8.87 1.94 6.79
CA LEU A 41 -9.07 3.38 6.72
C LEU A 41 -9.35 3.93 8.13
N ALA A 42 -8.49 4.83 8.60
CA ALA A 42 -8.54 5.36 9.96
C ALA A 42 -9.27 6.71 10.06
N GLY A 43 -9.53 7.38 8.94
CA GLY A 43 -10.07 8.75 8.92
C GLY A 43 -9.61 9.54 7.71
N TYR A 44 -10.13 10.75 7.54
CA TYR A 44 -9.50 11.74 6.67
C TYR A 44 -8.30 12.37 7.39
N GLN A 45 -7.24 12.70 6.66
CA GLN A 45 -6.10 13.47 7.18
C GLN A 45 -6.55 14.86 7.64
N PHE A 46 -7.43 15.49 6.87
CA PHE A 46 -8.01 16.79 7.15
C PHE A 46 -9.53 16.66 7.34
N PRO A 47 -10.00 16.21 8.52
CA PRO A 47 -11.41 15.91 8.75
C PRO A 47 -12.31 17.16 8.65
N ASP A 48 -11.75 18.35 8.86
CA ASP A 48 -12.45 19.64 8.81
C ASP A 48 -12.30 20.37 7.46
N ALA A 49 -11.59 19.78 6.48
CA ALA A 49 -11.48 20.37 5.14
C ALA A 49 -12.85 20.50 4.48
N THR A 50 -13.07 21.62 3.80
CA THR A 50 -14.32 21.96 3.14
C THR A 50 -14.09 22.09 1.65
N VAL A 51 -14.79 21.25 0.89
CA VAL A 51 -14.80 21.26 -0.57
C VAL A 51 -15.19 22.64 -1.06
N ASP A 52 -14.32 23.27 -1.83
CA ASP A 52 -14.66 24.48 -2.58
C ASP A 52 -15.68 24.16 -3.68
N ASP A 53 -16.38 25.18 -4.20
CA ASP A 53 -17.48 25.04 -5.18
C ASP A 53 -17.08 24.28 -6.48
N ASP A 54 -15.78 24.09 -6.73
CA ASP A 54 -15.22 23.37 -7.88
C ASP A 54 -15.09 21.84 -7.66
N GLY A 55 -15.35 21.31 -6.47
CA GLY A 55 -15.61 19.88 -6.23
C GLY A 55 -14.41 18.92 -6.29
N ASP A 56 -13.19 19.40 -6.52
CA ASP A 56 -11.98 18.60 -6.69
C ASP A 56 -10.88 18.99 -5.67
N GLU A 57 -11.22 19.05 -4.38
CA GLU A 57 -10.21 19.32 -3.34
C GLU A 57 -9.51 18.00 -2.94
N TRP A 58 -8.34 17.76 -3.56
CA TRP A 58 -7.49 16.60 -3.27
C TRP A 58 -7.18 16.46 -1.77
N ASP A 59 -6.88 17.57 -1.11
CA ASP A 59 -6.60 17.66 0.33
C ASP A 59 -7.76 17.12 1.17
N ALA A 60 -9.01 17.42 0.81
CA ALA A 60 -10.18 16.95 1.56
C ALA A 60 -10.39 15.43 1.48
N ASN A 61 -9.77 14.76 0.51
CA ASN A 61 -9.97 13.34 0.24
C ASN A 61 -8.82 12.45 0.68
N TRP A 62 -7.76 13.01 1.27
CA TRP A 62 -6.68 12.22 1.85
C TRP A 62 -7.17 11.41 3.05
N LEU A 63 -6.89 10.11 3.03
CA LEU A 63 -7.22 9.18 4.09
C LEU A 63 -5.97 8.74 4.83
N LEU A 64 -6.10 8.69 6.15
CA LEU A 64 -5.17 7.98 7.02
C LEU A 64 -5.38 6.47 6.82
N VAL A 65 -4.32 5.76 6.46
CA VAL A 65 -4.30 4.30 6.36
C VAL A 65 -3.56 3.75 7.57
N ALA A 66 -4.25 2.92 8.34
CA ALA A 66 -3.63 2.12 9.40
C ALA A 66 -3.28 0.74 8.83
N GLY A 67 -2.07 0.27 9.15
CA GLY A 67 -1.64 -1.06 8.76
C GLY A 67 -1.06 -1.86 9.91
N ARG A 68 -1.25 -3.18 9.86
CA ARG A 68 -0.53 -4.14 10.68
C ARG A 68 0.11 -5.17 9.76
N VAL A 69 1.40 -5.39 9.96
CA VAL A 69 2.20 -6.26 9.11
C VAL A 69 2.85 -7.32 9.96
N ARG A 70 2.79 -8.57 9.48
CA ARG A 70 3.52 -9.71 10.04
C ARG A 70 4.21 -10.44 8.90
N THR A 71 5.52 -10.56 8.95
CA THR A 71 6.28 -11.32 7.93
C THR A 71 6.24 -12.82 8.22
N ALA A 72 6.55 -13.64 7.23
CA ALA A 72 6.73 -15.10 7.39
C ALA A 72 7.81 -15.46 8.44
N ARG A 73 8.75 -14.55 8.70
CA ARG A 73 9.80 -14.72 9.73
C ARG A 73 9.36 -14.29 11.14
N GLY A 74 8.12 -13.82 11.29
CA GLY A 74 7.55 -13.41 12.57
C GLY A 74 7.85 -11.96 12.99
N THR A 75 8.51 -11.16 12.14
CA THR A 75 8.62 -9.71 12.39
C THR A 75 7.24 -9.08 12.27
N GLU A 76 6.85 -8.28 13.26
CA GLU A 76 5.54 -7.65 13.31
C GLU A 76 5.65 -6.17 13.68
N TRP A 77 4.89 -5.31 12.99
CA TRP A 77 4.78 -3.89 13.30
C TRP A 77 3.44 -3.33 12.83
N SER A 78 3.18 -2.07 13.20
CA SER A 78 1.99 -1.33 12.78
C SER A 78 2.35 0.11 12.42
N PHE A 79 1.60 0.71 11.51
CA PHE A 79 1.76 2.09 11.09
C PHE A 79 0.39 2.76 10.93
N VAL A 80 0.39 4.10 10.91
CA VAL A 80 -0.78 4.94 10.57
C VAL A 80 -0.26 6.20 9.90
N ASP A 81 -0.66 6.45 8.67
CA ASP A 81 -0.15 7.59 7.89
C ASP A 81 -1.17 8.00 6.82
N PRO A 82 -1.31 9.29 6.45
CA PRO A 82 -1.82 9.65 5.13
C PRO A 82 -1.08 8.85 4.04
N ALA A 83 -1.83 8.22 3.14
CA ALA A 83 -1.20 7.46 2.06
C ALA A 83 -2.08 7.19 0.85
N LEU A 84 -3.39 7.27 1.00
CA LEU A 84 -4.32 7.07 -0.10
C LEU A 84 -5.42 8.12 -0.03
N THR A 85 -5.83 8.60 -1.18
CA THR A 85 -7.07 9.34 -1.34
C THR A 85 -8.26 8.39 -1.48
N THR A 86 -9.48 8.91 -1.33
CA THR A 86 -10.72 8.14 -1.59
C THR A 86 -10.78 7.56 -3.01
N TRP A 87 -10.13 8.18 -3.99
CA TRP A 87 -10.02 7.65 -5.36
C TRP A 87 -9.01 6.51 -5.43
N GLU A 88 -7.82 6.69 -4.86
CA GLU A 88 -6.77 5.68 -4.85
C GLU A 88 -7.21 4.41 -4.10
N VAL A 89 -7.97 4.53 -3.02
CA VAL A 89 -8.57 3.37 -2.34
C VAL A 89 -9.51 2.58 -3.29
N ALA A 90 -10.32 3.29 -4.08
CA ALA A 90 -11.18 2.63 -5.07
C ALA A 90 -10.33 1.92 -6.15
N GLU A 91 -9.22 2.54 -6.57
CA GLU A 91 -8.29 1.94 -7.52
C GLU A 91 -7.60 0.70 -6.96
N VAL A 92 -7.22 0.67 -5.67
CA VAL A 92 -6.70 -0.52 -5.00
C VAL A 92 -7.71 -1.66 -5.06
N ALA A 93 -8.97 -1.40 -4.71
CA ALA A 93 -10.02 -2.43 -4.74
C ALA A 93 -10.24 -2.98 -6.15
N ASP A 94 -10.31 -2.10 -7.15
CA ASP A 94 -10.45 -2.49 -8.56
C ASP A 94 -9.23 -3.27 -9.04
N TRP A 95 -8.03 -2.89 -8.60
CA TRP A 95 -6.79 -3.58 -8.94
C TRP A 95 -6.74 -4.98 -8.35
N TRP A 96 -7.10 -5.18 -7.06
CA TRP A 96 -7.16 -6.53 -6.47
C TRP A 96 -8.16 -7.43 -7.18
N GLU A 97 -9.31 -6.90 -7.59
CA GLU A 97 -10.29 -7.65 -8.37
C GLU A 97 -9.73 -8.04 -9.74
N ARG A 98 -9.07 -7.11 -10.44
CA ARG A 98 -8.38 -7.40 -11.72
C ARG A 98 -7.26 -8.42 -11.55
N ALA A 99 -6.46 -8.31 -10.49
CA ALA A 99 -5.40 -9.26 -10.16
C ALA A 99 -5.98 -10.66 -9.92
N GLY A 100 -7.08 -10.77 -9.17
CA GLY A 100 -7.79 -12.03 -8.94
C GLY A 100 -8.36 -12.64 -10.23
N ARG A 101 -8.66 -11.83 -11.24
CA ARG A 101 -9.06 -12.29 -12.59
C ARG A 101 -7.87 -12.64 -13.50
N GLY A 102 -6.63 -12.44 -13.06
CA GLY A 102 -5.44 -12.57 -13.92
C GLY A 102 -5.36 -11.50 -15.01
N GLN A 103 -5.94 -10.32 -14.77
CA GLN A 103 -6.00 -9.19 -15.72
C GLN A 103 -4.94 -8.11 -15.42
N VAL A 104 -3.98 -8.41 -14.55
CA VAL A 104 -2.82 -7.57 -14.23
C VAL A 104 -1.57 -8.32 -14.67
N ALA A 105 -0.66 -7.63 -15.35
CA ALA A 105 0.59 -8.21 -15.80
C ALA A 105 1.52 -8.48 -14.60
N PRO A 106 2.30 -9.58 -14.59
CA PRO A 106 3.31 -9.79 -13.57
C PRO A 106 4.45 -8.77 -13.65
N ALA A 107 4.90 -8.31 -12.50
CA ALA A 107 6.09 -7.52 -12.28
C ALA A 107 7.35 -8.32 -12.50
N THR A 108 7.98 -8.14 -13.65
CA THR A 108 9.31 -8.70 -13.88
C THR A 108 10.29 -8.15 -12.83
N ALA A 109 11.21 -9.03 -12.40
CA ALA A 109 12.19 -8.68 -11.38
C ALA A 109 12.91 -7.39 -11.78
N TRP A 110 13.22 -6.57 -10.77
CA TRP A 110 14.06 -5.39 -10.83
C TRP A 110 15.29 -5.67 -11.71
N GLU A 111 15.21 -5.35 -13.00
CA GLU A 111 16.42 -5.16 -13.78
C GLU A 111 17.00 -3.85 -13.25
N ASP A 112 18.18 -3.96 -12.64
CA ASP A 112 19.00 -2.85 -12.17
C ASP A 112 19.20 -1.92 -13.37
N ASP A 113 18.33 -0.92 -13.50
CA ASP A 113 18.50 0.13 -14.49
C ASP A 113 19.54 1.10 -13.93
N ASP A 114 20.81 0.71 -14.09
CA ASP A 114 21.98 1.59 -13.96
C ASP A 114 21.95 2.62 -15.11
N GLY A 115 20.95 3.51 -15.10
CA GLY A 115 20.68 4.44 -16.21
C GLY A 115 20.27 5.82 -15.70
N GLY A 116 21.26 6.66 -15.37
CA GLY A 116 21.03 8.01 -14.86
C GLY A 116 20.32 8.97 -15.83
N GLY A 117 19.76 10.04 -15.26
CA GLY A 117 19.27 11.20 -16.00
C GLY A 117 18.63 12.23 -15.07
N ASP A 118 19.22 13.43 -15.06
CA ASP A 118 18.91 14.60 -14.24
C ASP A 118 17.49 15.19 -14.42
N GLU A 119 17.13 15.96 -13.38
CA GLU A 119 16.21 17.11 -13.34
C GLU A 119 14.74 16.88 -13.73
N ALA A 120 13.87 16.84 -12.72
CA ALA A 120 12.44 17.00 -12.89
C ALA A 120 12.00 18.36 -12.33
N ASP A 121 11.77 19.30 -13.26
CA ASP A 121 10.93 20.48 -13.06
C ASP A 121 9.48 20.04 -12.74
N GLY A 122 8.78 20.90 -12.00
CA GLY A 122 7.53 20.63 -11.27
C GLY A 122 6.40 19.92 -12.03
N ASP A 123 5.58 19.18 -11.26
CA ASP A 123 4.56 18.17 -11.60
C ASP A 123 5.10 16.76 -11.90
N SER A 124 6.30 16.46 -11.40
CA SER A 124 7.01 15.22 -11.65
C SER A 124 6.44 14.06 -10.84
N VAL A 125 5.65 13.19 -11.49
CA VAL A 125 5.63 11.79 -11.07
C VAL A 125 7.09 11.31 -10.98
N PRO A 126 7.51 10.66 -9.89
CA PRO A 126 8.88 10.20 -9.78
C PRO A 126 9.23 9.34 -11.00
N PHE A 127 10.43 9.47 -11.58
CA PHE A 127 10.79 8.79 -12.83
C PHE A 127 10.60 7.24 -12.80
N TRP A 128 10.51 6.66 -11.61
CA TRP A 128 10.21 5.25 -11.39
C TRP A 128 8.71 4.90 -11.46
N TRP A 129 7.81 5.87 -11.49
CA TRP A 129 6.36 5.68 -11.55
C TRP A 129 5.93 4.91 -12.81
N ASP A 130 6.32 5.40 -13.98
CA ASP A 130 6.01 4.75 -15.26
C ASP A 130 6.71 3.38 -15.35
N VAL A 131 7.92 3.27 -14.80
CA VAL A 131 8.70 2.02 -14.77
C VAL A 131 8.03 0.96 -13.90
N LEU A 132 7.44 1.35 -12.77
CA LEU A 132 6.71 0.43 -11.89
C LEU A 132 5.37 0.03 -12.51
N GLN A 133 4.64 0.97 -13.13
CA GLN A 133 3.38 0.68 -13.82
C GLN A 133 3.53 -0.30 -14.99
N ASP A 134 4.55 -0.10 -15.84
CA ASP A 134 4.86 -1.02 -16.95
C ASP A 134 5.26 -2.42 -16.46
N ARG A 135 5.82 -2.48 -15.25
CA ARG A 135 6.10 -3.72 -14.52
C ARG A 135 4.90 -4.18 -13.68
N GLY A 136 3.66 -3.81 -14.00
CA GLY A 136 2.47 -4.37 -13.32
C GLY A 136 2.33 -4.02 -11.85
N TRP A 137 3.05 -2.99 -11.37
CA TRP A 137 2.81 -2.40 -10.06
C TRP A 137 1.74 -1.31 -10.14
N LEU A 138 0.89 -1.25 -9.13
CA LEU A 138 0.09 -0.10 -8.77
C LEU A 138 0.83 0.66 -7.67
N VAL A 139 1.06 1.95 -7.88
CA VAL A 139 1.81 2.83 -6.98
C VAL A 139 0.99 4.10 -6.76
N PHE A 140 1.20 4.82 -5.65
CA PHE A 140 0.44 6.01 -5.26
C PHE A 140 1.34 7.21 -4.90
N LEU A 141 0.77 8.42 -4.97
CA LEU A 141 1.49 9.72 -5.05
C LEU A 141 2.42 10.00 -3.86
N GLU A 142 2.02 9.58 -2.66
CA GLU A 142 2.94 9.45 -1.52
C GLU A 142 3.35 7.97 -1.45
N PRO A 143 4.60 7.60 -1.76
CA PRO A 143 5.01 6.22 -2.04
C PRO A 143 5.11 5.33 -0.80
N CYS A 144 4.16 5.45 0.10
CA CYS A 144 4.02 4.64 1.29
C CYS A 144 3.45 3.26 0.93
N LEU A 145 2.62 3.16 -0.12
CA LEU A 145 2.06 1.89 -0.60
C LEU A 145 2.38 1.63 -2.07
N SER A 146 2.77 0.39 -2.35
CA SER A 146 2.80 -0.15 -3.71
C SER A 146 2.31 -1.59 -3.73
N LEU A 147 1.61 -1.98 -4.78
CA LEU A 147 1.04 -3.31 -4.95
C LEU A 147 1.48 -3.88 -6.29
N GLY A 148 2.12 -5.03 -6.29
CA GLY A 148 2.55 -5.70 -7.52
C GLY A 148 2.07 -7.14 -7.56
N VAL A 149 1.80 -7.67 -8.75
CA VAL A 149 1.70 -9.13 -8.95
C VAL A 149 3.08 -9.62 -9.34
N GLY A 150 3.74 -10.46 -8.55
CA GLY A 150 5.07 -10.98 -8.91
C GLY A 150 4.98 -12.21 -9.83
N PRO A 151 6.02 -12.51 -10.65
CA PRO A 151 6.18 -13.82 -11.24
C PRO A 151 6.31 -14.84 -10.13
N ASP A 152 5.84 -16.03 -10.42
CA ASP A 152 5.82 -17.17 -9.53
C ASP A 152 7.22 -17.59 -9.00
N ALA A 153 8.24 -17.40 -9.83
CA ALA A 153 9.60 -17.82 -9.53
C ALA A 153 10.10 -17.22 -8.20
N ALA A 154 10.43 -18.11 -7.26
CA ALA A 154 11.05 -17.74 -5.99
C ALA A 154 12.28 -16.86 -6.24
N ARG A 155 12.53 -15.87 -5.36
CA ARG A 155 13.81 -15.17 -5.32
C ARG A 155 14.89 -16.22 -5.00
N GLY A 156 15.56 -16.70 -6.05
CA GLY A 156 16.64 -17.69 -5.96
C GLY A 156 16.23 -19.06 -6.48
N GLY A 157 16.38 -19.26 -7.80
CA GLY A 157 16.83 -20.49 -8.45
C GLY A 157 16.11 -21.83 -8.22
N ASP A 158 15.10 -21.91 -7.37
CA ASP A 158 14.36 -23.14 -7.13
C ASP A 158 13.17 -23.17 -8.10
N GLU A 159 13.36 -23.83 -9.24
CA GLU A 159 12.37 -24.06 -10.30
C GLU A 159 11.10 -24.79 -9.83
N ALA A 160 10.95 -25.06 -8.52
CA ALA A 160 9.93 -25.93 -7.96
C ALA A 160 8.76 -25.22 -7.25
N SER A 161 8.76 -23.89 -7.06
CA SER A 161 7.55 -23.18 -6.64
C SER A 161 6.81 -22.72 -7.89
N ALA A 162 5.96 -23.59 -8.41
CA ALA A 162 4.85 -23.14 -9.24
C ALA A 162 3.70 -22.77 -8.28
N VAL A 163 3.28 -21.51 -8.27
CA VAL A 163 2.04 -20.94 -7.75
C VAL A 163 0.97 -21.90 -8.20
N GLU A 164 0.39 -22.57 -7.22
CA GLU A 164 -0.67 -23.52 -7.45
C GLU A 164 -1.77 -22.83 -8.29
N PRO A 165 -2.36 -23.53 -9.27
CA PRO A 165 -3.42 -22.95 -10.10
C PRO A 165 -4.48 -22.25 -9.25
N GLY A 166 -4.72 -20.96 -9.50
CA GLY A 166 -5.68 -20.14 -8.76
C GLY A 166 -5.12 -19.39 -7.54
N LYS A 167 -3.80 -19.49 -7.29
CA LYS A 167 -3.06 -18.60 -6.39
C LYS A 167 -2.34 -17.49 -7.18
N PHE A 168 -1.96 -16.45 -6.47
CA PHE A 168 -1.28 -15.25 -6.99
C PHE A 168 -0.20 -14.84 -6.00
N ARG A 169 0.96 -14.45 -6.51
CA ARG A 169 1.98 -13.79 -5.70
C ARG A 169 1.71 -12.29 -5.72
N ILE A 170 1.36 -11.73 -4.58
CA ILE A 170 1.21 -10.29 -4.39
C ILE A 170 2.40 -9.77 -3.60
N LEU A 171 2.98 -8.68 -4.10
CA LEU A 171 4.01 -7.91 -3.43
C LEU A 171 3.37 -6.65 -2.87
N VAL A 172 3.50 -6.44 -1.57
CA VAL A 172 3.10 -5.21 -0.88
C VAL A 172 4.37 -4.46 -0.54
N GLY A 173 4.68 -3.42 -1.32
CA GLY A 173 5.75 -2.48 -1.04
C GLY A 173 5.28 -1.45 -0.02
N LEU A 174 6.07 -1.27 1.03
CA LEU A 174 5.87 -0.33 2.10
C LEU A 174 7.03 0.66 2.07
N GLY A 175 6.72 1.95 1.94
CA GLY A 175 7.70 3.02 2.00
C GLY A 175 8.41 3.06 3.35
N ALA A 176 9.47 3.87 3.47
CA ALA A 176 10.29 3.93 4.68
C ALA A 176 9.50 4.27 5.96
N GLU A 177 8.46 5.10 5.83
CA GLU A 177 7.58 5.48 6.95
C GLU A 177 6.74 4.28 7.45
N TRP A 178 6.55 3.28 6.60
CA TRP A 178 5.78 2.06 6.86
C TRP A 178 6.66 0.83 7.08
N ALA A 179 7.99 0.99 7.11
CA ALA A 179 8.96 -0.08 7.34
C ALA A 179 9.04 -0.48 8.84
N PRO A 180 9.47 -1.71 9.16
CA PRO A 180 9.62 -2.13 10.55
C PRO A 180 10.64 -1.25 11.29
N PRO A 181 10.36 -0.85 12.55
CA PRO A 181 11.32 -0.08 13.34
C PRO A 181 12.55 -0.93 13.75
N PRO A 182 13.75 -0.33 13.91
CA PRO A 182 14.04 1.09 13.74
C PRO A 182 14.00 1.50 12.27
N PHE A 183 13.42 2.67 11.99
CA PHE A 183 13.37 3.21 10.63
C PHE A 183 14.79 3.29 10.08
N PRO A 184 15.03 2.79 8.85
CA PRO A 184 16.35 2.87 8.25
C PRO A 184 16.79 4.33 8.19
N GLU A 185 18.07 4.61 8.47
CA GLU A 185 18.64 5.97 8.36
C GLU A 185 18.52 6.53 6.94
N GLN A 186 18.24 5.67 5.95
CA GLN A 186 18.01 6.00 4.55
C GLN A 186 16.59 5.60 4.17
N ALA A 187 15.81 6.54 3.65
CA ALA A 187 14.40 6.39 3.30
C ALA A 187 14.11 5.43 2.11
N HIS A 188 15.10 4.65 1.67
CA HIS A 188 15.06 3.90 0.42
C HIS A 188 15.10 2.37 0.59
N ASP A 189 15.18 1.86 1.83
CA ASP A 189 15.01 0.43 2.06
C ASP A 189 13.52 0.09 2.14
N TRP A 190 12.87 0.00 0.97
CA TRP A 190 11.47 -0.41 0.85
C TRP A 190 11.28 -1.76 1.53
N CYS A 191 10.33 -1.84 2.45
CA CYS A 191 9.95 -3.12 3.03
C CYS A 191 8.93 -3.78 2.10
N CYS A 192 9.28 -4.91 1.50
CA CYS A 192 8.37 -5.66 0.65
C CYS A 192 7.88 -6.90 1.40
N VAL A 193 6.56 -7.01 1.55
CA VAL A 193 5.91 -8.22 2.05
C VAL A 193 5.39 -9.00 0.86
N GLU A 194 5.85 -10.24 0.75
CA GLU A 194 5.35 -11.18 -0.25
C GLU A 194 4.23 -12.02 0.33
N LEU A 195 3.13 -12.13 -0.40
CA LEU A 195 1.96 -12.90 -0.02
C LEU A 195 1.55 -13.83 -1.16
N ARG A 196 1.30 -15.10 -0.85
CA ARG A 196 0.66 -16.04 -1.78
C ARG A 196 -0.82 -16.11 -1.45
N LEU A 197 -1.66 -15.54 -2.30
CA LEU A 197 -3.08 -15.37 -2.07
C LEU A 197 -3.90 -16.14 -3.10
N THR A 198 -5.07 -16.63 -2.70
CA THR A 198 -6.06 -17.19 -3.63
C THR A 198 -6.86 -16.09 -4.32
N GLN A 199 -7.49 -16.43 -5.45
CA GLN A 199 -8.48 -15.56 -6.10
C GLN A 199 -9.56 -15.07 -5.12
N GLN A 200 -10.07 -15.97 -4.27
CA GLN A 200 -11.12 -15.64 -3.32
C GLN A 200 -10.67 -14.62 -2.27
N GLN A 201 -9.41 -14.70 -1.82
CA GLN A 201 -8.86 -13.72 -0.88
C GLN A 201 -8.76 -12.33 -1.51
N LEU A 202 -8.35 -12.23 -2.77
CA LEU A 202 -8.31 -10.96 -3.49
C LEU A 202 -9.70 -10.34 -3.68
N TYR A 203 -10.70 -11.15 -4.04
CA TYR A 203 -12.08 -10.66 -4.16
C TYR A 203 -12.67 -10.22 -2.82
N ARG A 204 -12.36 -10.97 -1.75
CA ARG A 204 -12.80 -10.58 -0.41
C ARG A 204 -12.14 -9.27 0.03
N ALA A 205 -10.83 -9.16 -0.09
CA ALA A 205 -10.11 -7.93 0.26
C ALA A 205 -10.63 -6.71 -0.54
N ALA A 206 -10.92 -6.89 -1.83
CA ALA A 206 -11.53 -5.84 -2.65
C ALA A 206 -12.95 -5.46 -2.19
N ALA A 207 -13.76 -6.44 -1.78
CA ALA A 207 -15.11 -6.18 -1.26
C ALA A 207 -15.06 -5.48 0.10
N ASP A 208 -14.24 -5.97 1.02
CA ASP A 208 -14.05 -5.42 2.36
C ASP A 208 -13.55 -3.96 2.27
N LEU A 209 -12.58 -3.67 1.38
CA LEU A 209 -12.07 -2.31 1.18
C LEU A 209 -13.13 -1.37 0.60
N ARG A 210 -14.01 -1.85 -0.29
CA ARG A 210 -15.12 -1.04 -0.81
C ARG A 210 -16.20 -0.78 0.24
N GLU A 211 -16.49 -1.77 1.08
CA GLU A 211 -17.40 -1.58 2.21
C GLU A 211 -16.86 -0.53 3.18
N GLU A 212 -15.57 -0.58 3.47
CA GLU A 212 -14.92 0.41 4.31
C GLU A 212 -14.91 1.80 3.65
N LEU A 213 -14.53 1.90 2.38
CA LEU A 213 -14.55 3.16 1.62
C LEU A 213 -15.94 3.80 1.57
N ALA A 214 -17.03 3.00 1.59
CA ALA A 214 -18.38 3.54 1.62
C ALA A 214 -18.69 4.36 2.89
N THR A 215 -17.89 4.23 3.94
CA THR A 215 -17.97 5.06 5.16
C THR A 215 -17.20 6.39 5.04
N TYR A 216 -16.40 6.53 3.98
CA TYR A 216 -15.59 7.72 3.66
C TYR A 216 -16.02 8.29 2.30
N PRO A 217 -17.18 8.98 2.22
CA PRO A 217 -17.67 9.55 0.97
C PRO A 217 -16.67 10.55 0.38
N ARG A 218 -16.58 10.60 -0.94
CA ARG A 218 -15.77 11.63 -1.61
C ARG A 218 -16.26 13.01 -1.18
N ARG A 219 -15.31 13.89 -0.86
CA ARG A 219 -15.56 15.26 -0.44
C ARG A 219 -15.35 16.14 -1.65
#